data_AF-A0A329HWF3-F1
#
_entry.id   AF-A0A329HWF3-F1
#
_cell.length_a   1.000
_cell.length_b   1.000
_cell.length_c   1.000
_cell.angle_alpha   90.00
_cell.angle_beta   90.00
_cell.angle_gamma   90.00
#
_symmetry.space_group_name_H-M   'P 1'
#
loop_
_entity.id
_entity.type
_entity.pdbx_description
1 polymer ?
#
loop_
_entity_poly.entity_id
_entity_poly.type
_entity_poly.pdbx_seq_one_letter_code
_entity_poly.pdbx_strand_id
1 'polypeptide(L)' 'MSDFKIGQPVILTNPRGQEKHGSFVGEQNLGPGRGGGRYLVVAVDGKELRARPTKVKAA' A
#
# COMPACT_ATOMS: atom_id res chain seq x y z
N MET A 1 1.00 14.20 0.21
CA MET A 1 0.78 13.35 -0.99
C MET A 1 1.43 12.00 -0.69
N SER A 2 1.21 11.00 -1.53
CA SER A 2 1.97 9.75 -1.51
C SER A 2 3.45 10.03 -1.70
N ASP A 3 4.32 9.95 -0.72
CA ASP A 3 5.76 10.20 -0.96
C ASP A 3 6.45 9.07 -1.75
N PHE A 4 5.68 8.11 -2.27
CA PHE A 4 6.18 6.94 -2.99
C PHE A 4 6.12 7.13 -4.51
N LYS A 5 7.21 6.76 -5.20
CA LYS A 5 7.28 6.72 -6.65
C LYS A 5 6.83 5.35 -7.17
N ILE A 6 6.15 5.29 -8.31
CA ILE A 6 5.77 4.01 -8.93
C ILE A 6 7.03 3.18 -9.19
N GLY A 7 6.99 1.90 -8.80
CA GLY A 7 8.12 0.99 -8.82
C GLY A 7 9.05 1.08 -7.61
N GLN A 8 8.86 2.04 -6.69
CA GLN A 8 9.67 2.15 -5.48
C GLN A 8 9.49 0.92 -4.59
N PRO A 9 10.57 0.32 -4.07
CA PRO A 9 10.47 -0.77 -3.12
C PRO A 9 9.88 -0.26 -1.80
N VAL A 10 8.90 -1.00 -1.30
CA VAL A 10 8.16 -0.67 -0.08
C VAL A 10 7.93 -1.92 0.74
N ILE A 11 7.74 -1.72 2.04
CA ILE A 11 7.38 -2.77 2.98
C ILE A 11 5.96 -2.53 3.46
N LEU A 12 5.10 -3.52 3.23
CA LEU A 12 3.73 -3.59 3.69
C LEU A 12 3.66 -4.34 5.03
N THR A 13 3.09 -3.74 6.06
CA THR A 13 2.73 -4.46 7.29
C THR A 13 1.28 -4.92 7.24
N ASN A 14 1.05 -6.24 7.26
CA ASN A 14 -0.30 -6.80 7.25
C ASN A 14 -0.99 -6.63 8.62
N PRO A 15 -2.32 -6.83 8.72
CA PRO A 15 -3.04 -6.73 10.00
C PRO A 15 -2.57 -7.72 11.08
N ARG A 16 -1.86 -8.78 10.70
CA ARG A 16 -1.26 -9.76 11.61
C ARG A 16 0.15 -9.36 12.09
N GLY A 17 0.63 -8.18 11.72
CA GLY A 17 1.94 -7.65 12.10
C GLY A 17 3.11 -8.20 11.27
N GLN A 18 2.86 -8.98 10.22
CA GLN A 18 3.93 -9.48 9.36
C GLN A 18 4.27 -8.46 8.28
N GLU A 19 5.56 -8.29 8.05
CA GLU A 19 6.09 -7.45 6.99
C GLU A 19 6.17 -8.23 5.67
N LYS A 20 5.77 -7.59 4.58
CA LYS A 20 5.87 -8.11 3.22
C LYS A 20 6.56 -7.09 2.35
N HIS A 21 7.55 -7.55 1.59
CA HIS A 21 8.26 -6.71 0.64
C HIS A 21 7.49 -6.65 -0.68
N GLY A 22 7.42 -5.47 -1.26
CA GLY A 22 6.75 -5.24 -2.53
C GLY A 22 7.22 -3.96 -3.20
N SER A 23 6.52 -3.57 -4.25
CA SER A 23 6.73 -2.31 -4.95
C SER A 23 5.47 -1.46 -4.96
N PHE A 24 5.63 -0.14 -4.85
CA PHE A 24 4.52 0.78 -4.95
C PHE A 24 4.02 0.86 -6.40
N VAL A 25 2.72 0.66 -6.61
CA VAL A 25 2.09 0.68 -7.94
C VAL A 25 1.31 1.96 -8.15
N GLY A 26 0.67 2.47 -7.09
CA GLY A 26 -0.13 3.68 -7.19
C GLY A 26 -1.07 3.85 -6.00
N GLU A 27 -2.14 4.62 -6.20
CA GLU A 27 -3.08 4.94 -5.13
C GLU A 27 -4.51 4.83 -5.61
N GLN A 28 -5.38 4.48 -4.67
CA GLN A 28 -6.81 4.41 -4.92
C GLN A 28 -7.56 5.09 -3.77
N ASN A 29 -8.44 6.04 -4.11
CA ASN A 29 -9.36 6.63 -3.16
C ASN A 29 -10.75 6.02 -3.35
N LEU A 30 -11.25 5.32 -2.34
CA LEU A 30 -12.56 4.66 -2.38
C LEU A 30 -13.73 5.58 -1.96
N GLY A 31 -13.47 6.88 -1.83
CA GLY A 31 -14.48 7.88 -1.47
C GLY A 31 -14.86 7.85 0.01
N PRO A 32 -15.84 8.68 0.42
CA PRO A 32 -16.32 8.75 1.79
C PRO A 32 -17.26 7.56 2.11
N GLY A 33 -17.08 6.92 3.26
CA GLY A 33 -17.94 5.82 3.71
C GLY A 33 -17.19 4.76 4.52
N ARG A 34 -17.94 3.77 5.03
CA ARG A 34 -17.36 2.64 5.77
C ARG A 34 -16.46 1.81 4.84
N GLY A 35 -15.18 1.69 5.20
CA GLY A 35 -14.17 1.05 4.33
C GLY A 35 -13.64 1.95 3.21
N GLY A 36 -14.07 3.22 3.16
CA GLY A 36 -13.59 4.22 2.22
C GLY A 36 -12.23 4.81 2.57
N GLY A 37 -11.88 5.87 1.86
CA GLY A 37 -10.64 6.63 2.01
C GLY A 37 -9.51 6.18 1.09
N ARG A 38 -8.32 6.71 1.37
CA ARG A 38 -7.12 6.50 0.55
C ARG A 38 -6.43 5.18 0.88
N TYR A 39 -6.02 4.50 -0.18
CA TYR A 39 -5.23 3.28 -0.17
C TYR A 39 -4.03 3.43 -1.11
N LEU A 40 -2.92 2.82 -0.73
CA LEU A 40 -1.78 2.58 -1.61
C LEU A 40 -1.96 1.19 -2.22
N VAL A 41 -1.68 1.08 -3.51
CA VAL A 41 -1.61 -0.18 -4.24
C VAL A 41 -0.14 -0.60 -4.26
N VAL A 42 0.14 -1.79 -3.73
CA VAL A 42 1.47 -2.38 -3.69
C VAL A 42 1.47 -3.74 -4.35
N ALA A 43 2.45 -4.02 -5.20
CA ALA A 43 2.65 -5.33 -5.78
C ALA A 43 3.54 -6.16 -4.85
N VAL A 44 3.00 -7.27 -4.33
CA VAL A 44 3.68 -8.20 -3.43
C VAL A 44 3.51 -9.59 -4.01
N ASP A 45 4.61 -10.31 -4.23
CA ASP A 45 4.61 -11.67 -4.81
C ASP A 45 3.81 -11.77 -6.13
N GLY A 46 3.86 -10.73 -6.98
CA GLY A 46 3.13 -10.66 -8.24
C GLY A 46 1.62 -10.37 -8.10
N LYS A 47 1.13 -10.05 -6.89
CA LYS A 47 -0.26 -9.67 -6.63
C LYS A 47 -0.36 -8.22 -6.18
N GLU A 48 -1.32 -7.50 -6.72
CA GLU A 48 -1.64 -6.15 -6.25
C GLU A 48 -2.49 -6.20 -4.99
N LEU A 49 -2.01 -5.56 -3.94
CA LEU A 49 -2.67 -5.45 -2.65
C LEU A 49 -2.93 -3.99 -2.33
N ARG A 50 -4.10 -3.74 -1.73
CA ARG A 50 -4.47 -2.42 -1.24
C ARG A 50 -4.13 -2.32 0.24
N ALA A 51 -3.39 -1.28 0.58
CA ALA A 51 -2.86 -1.05 1.90
C ALA A 51 -3.21 0.36 2.38
N ARG A 52 -3.41 0.51 3.69
CA ARG A 52 -3.50 1.86 4.26
C ARG A 52 -2.12 2.53 4.15
N PRO A 53 -2.04 3.84 3.85
CA PRO A 53 -0.77 4.55 3.81
C PRO A 53 0.07 4.37 5.09
N THR A 54 -0.59 4.31 6.26
CA THR A 54 0.05 4.07 7.57
C THR A 54 0.63 2.67 7.74
N LYS A 55 0.37 1.74 6.81
CA LYS A 55 0.85 0.36 6.83
C LYS A 55 1.88 0.09 5.75
N VAL A 56 2.35 1.12 5.05
CA VAL A 56 3.37 1.02 4.02
C VAL A 56 4.52 1.95 4.41
N LYS A 57 5.73 1.41 4.44
CA LYS A 57 6.97 2.17 4.66
C LYS A 57 7.88 1.99 3.45
N ALA A 58 8.77 2.95 3.21
CA ALA A 58 9.86 2.73 2.25
C ALA A 58 10.74 1.58 2.74
N ALA A 59 11.20 0.73 1.81
CA ALA A 59 12.16 -0.33 2.10
C ALA A 59 13.56 0.23 2.34
#